data_AF-A0A529FIE4-F1
#
_entry.id   AF-A0A529FIE4-F1
#
_cell.length_a   1.000
_cell.length_b   1.000
_cell.length_c   1.000
_cell.angle_alpha   90.00
_cell.angle_beta   90.00
_cell.angle_gamma   90.00
#
_symmetry.space_group_name_H-M   'P 1'
#
loop_
_entity.id
_entity.type
_entity.pdbx_description
1 polymer ?
#
loop_
_entity_poly.entity_id
_entity_poly.type
_entity_poly.pdbx_seq_one_letter_code
_entity_poly.pdbx_strand_id
1 'polypeptide(L)'
;LNSLITLLDAETGLPLAVVDGNWVTAKRTAGLSAVAARRLARADPACVAFIGCGVQARGHLEVLADLFPLQEIRAFARSKGSREALCRIAETRGLRAVPSDTAKAAVEPADIVVTTVTLIPEPVPFLDARWLKAGVFATMTDLALPWLPETMAIFDRIVIDDLVQEAQMSKPMVRPE
;
A
#
# COMPACT_ATOMS: atom_id res chain seq x y z
N LEU A 1 13.03 -7.87 -4.80
CA LEU A 1 13.40 -6.57 -5.41
C LEU A 1 14.87 -6.37 -5.11
N ASN A 2 15.70 -6.22 -6.14
CA ASN A 2 17.09 -5.83 -6.04
C ASN A 2 17.28 -4.67 -7.02
N SER A 3 17.64 -3.49 -6.51
CA SER A 3 17.72 -2.27 -7.31
C SER A 3 18.81 -1.36 -6.77
N LEU A 4 19.38 -0.56 -7.66
CA LEU A 4 20.35 0.48 -7.35
C LEU A 4 19.81 1.80 -7.91
N ILE A 5 20.05 2.90 -7.20
CA ILE A 5 19.78 4.24 -7.68
C ILE A 5 21.11 4.95 -7.90
N THR A 6 21.31 5.47 -9.10
CA THR A 6 22.48 6.29 -9.44
C THR A 6 22.09 7.76 -9.40
N LEU A 7 22.79 8.55 -8.60
CA LEU A 7 22.66 10.00 -8.59
C LEU A 7 23.70 10.58 -9.55
N LEU A 8 23.27 11.42 -10.49
CA LEU A 8 24.14 12.13 -11.42
C LEU A 8 24.02 13.63 -11.15
N ASP A 9 25.11 14.34 -11.37
CA ASP A 9 25.12 15.79 -11.44
C ASP A 9 24.34 16.24 -12.69
N ALA A 10 23.36 17.12 -12.51
CA ALA A 10 22.44 17.50 -13.59
C ALA A 10 23.08 18.41 -14.66
N GLU A 11 24.17 19.11 -14.33
CA GLU A 11 24.85 20.02 -15.26
C GLU A 11 25.91 19.30 -16.08
N THR A 12 26.68 18.40 -15.44
CA THR A 12 27.84 17.74 -16.03
C THR A 12 27.57 16.30 -16.47
N GLY A 13 26.51 15.67 -15.96
CA GLY A 13 26.19 14.25 -16.17
C GLY A 13 27.14 13.29 -15.44
N LEU A 14 28.04 13.80 -14.58
CA LEU A 14 28.98 12.95 -13.85
C LEU A 14 28.28 12.21 -12.70
N PRO A 15 28.59 10.92 -12.45
CA PRO A 15 28.00 10.16 -11.35
C PRO A 15 28.49 10.68 -9.99
N LEU A 16 27.55 10.95 -9.09
CA LEU A 16 27.81 11.43 -7.73
C LEU A 16 27.70 10.31 -6.68
N ALA A 17 26.74 9.39 -6.86
CA ALA A 17 26.52 8.31 -5.89
C ALA A 17 25.81 7.09 -6.50
N VAL A 18 26.01 5.93 -5.86
CA VAL A 18 25.21 4.73 -6.03
C VAL A 18 24.59 4.38 -4.68
N VAL A 19 23.27 4.28 -4.62
CA VAL A 19 22.50 4.10 -3.38
C VAL A 19 21.67 2.82 -3.48
N ASP A 20 21.42 2.16 -2.34
CA ASP A 20 20.49 1.04 -2.24
C ASP A 20 19.09 1.47 -2.69
N GLY A 21 18.69 1.00 -3.88
CA GLY A 21 17.41 1.34 -4.48
C GLY A 21 16.23 0.64 -3.81
N ASN A 22 16.46 -0.49 -3.13
CA ASN A 22 15.39 -1.20 -2.44
C ASN A 22 14.88 -0.40 -1.25
N TRP A 23 15.81 0.13 -0.46
CA TRP A 23 15.48 0.96 0.69
C TRP A 23 14.77 2.25 0.27
N VAL A 24 15.31 2.96 -0.73
CA VAL A 24 14.70 4.19 -1.26
C VAL A 24 13.30 3.90 -1.82
N THR A 25 13.13 2.82 -2.58
CA THR A 25 11.84 2.43 -3.15
C THR A 25 10.81 2.14 -2.06
N ALA A 26 11.20 1.44 -0.99
CA ALA A 26 10.31 1.19 0.15
C ALA A 26 9.87 2.48 0.84
N LYS A 27 10.81 3.41 1.09
CA LYS A 27 10.53 4.67 1.77
C LYS A 27 9.70 5.64 0.91
N ARG A 28 10.06 5.84 -0.35
CA ARG A 28 9.37 6.79 -1.23
C ARG A 28 7.95 6.34 -1.57
N THR A 29 7.73 5.03 -1.76
CA THR A 29 6.40 4.48 -2.06
C THR A 29 5.48 4.63 -0.85
N ALA A 30 5.95 4.27 0.34
CA ALA A 30 5.21 4.47 1.58
C ALA A 30 4.95 5.95 1.87
N GLY A 31 5.94 6.82 1.64
CA GLY A 31 5.81 8.26 1.81
C GLY A 31 4.73 8.88 0.93
N LEU A 32 4.66 8.49 -0.36
CA LEU A 32 3.61 8.96 -1.26
C LEU A 32 2.21 8.53 -0.77
N SER A 33 2.05 7.26 -0.41
CA SER A 33 0.80 6.76 0.20
C SER A 33 0.42 7.52 1.46
N ALA A 34 1.39 7.90 2.29
CA ALA A 34 1.16 8.64 3.52
C ALA A 34 0.73 10.10 3.26
N VAL A 35 1.33 10.75 2.25
CA VAL A 35 0.93 12.10 1.79
C VAL A 35 -0.51 12.10 1.28
N ALA A 36 -0.91 11.05 0.56
CA ALA A 36 -2.29 10.85 0.12
C ALA A 36 -3.23 10.59 1.30
N ALA A 37 -2.85 9.68 2.22
CA ALA A 37 -3.63 9.36 3.41
C ALA A 37 -3.89 10.62 4.26
N ARG A 38 -2.89 11.49 4.46
CA ARG A 38 -3.06 12.74 5.21
C ARG A 38 -4.10 13.71 4.63
N ARG A 39 -4.42 13.57 3.34
CA ARG A 39 -5.38 14.43 2.64
C ARG A 39 -6.74 13.77 2.44
N LEU A 40 -6.76 12.45 2.30
CA LEU A 40 -7.92 11.69 1.82
C LEU A 40 -8.48 10.71 2.86
N ALA A 41 -7.68 10.27 3.83
CA ALA A 41 -8.17 9.45 4.94
C ALA A 41 -8.93 10.31 5.96
N ARG A 42 -9.72 9.64 6.79
CA ARG A 42 -10.34 10.27 7.98
C ARG A 42 -9.24 10.82 8.89
N ALA A 43 -9.58 11.82 9.70
CA ALA A 43 -8.61 12.48 10.60
C ALA A 43 -7.97 11.50 11.60
N ASP A 44 -8.77 10.57 12.15
CA ASP A 44 -8.35 9.68 13.24
C ASP A 44 -8.56 8.21 12.86
N PRO A 45 -7.83 7.66 11.87
CA PRO A 45 -7.93 6.24 11.54
C PRO A 45 -7.34 5.44 12.70
N ALA A 46 -8.06 4.43 13.17
CA ALA A 46 -7.65 3.60 14.30
C ALA A 46 -7.16 2.22 13.87
N CYS A 47 -7.66 1.71 12.74
CA CYS A 47 -7.32 0.39 12.23
C CYS A 47 -6.77 0.45 10.79
N VAL A 48 -5.62 -0.18 10.55
CA VAL A 48 -5.05 -0.37 9.20
C VAL A 48 -5.01 -1.85 8.81
N ALA A 49 -5.49 -2.17 7.61
CA ALA A 49 -5.34 -3.49 7.01
C ALA A 49 -4.17 -3.52 6.03
N PHE A 50 -3.36 -4.56 6.10
CA PHE A 50 -2.29 -4.85 5.15
C PHE A 50 -2.64 -6.13 4.38
N ILE A 51 -2.79 -5.99 3.05
CA ILE A 51 -2.96 -7.09 2.11
C ILE A 51 -1.65 -7.28 1.35
N GLY A 52 -0.97 -8.38 1.62
CA GLY A 52 0.45 -8.53 1.33
C GLY A 52 1.29 -7.93 2.47
N CYS A 53 2.20 -8.74 3.03
CA CYS A 53 2.98 -8.38 4.22
C CYS A 53 4.49 -8.34 3.91
N GLY A 54 4.86 -7.82 2.74
CA GLY A 54 6.24 -7.72 2.29
C GLY A 54 6.95 -6.44 2.73
N VAL A 55 8.06 -6.11 2.04
CA VAL A 55 8.88 -4.92 2.29
C VAL A 55 8.05 -3.63 2.23
N GLN A 56 7.12 -3.53 1.26
CA GLN A 56 6.25 -2.36 1.14
C GLN A 56 5.31 -2.20 2.33
N ALA A 57 4.64 -3.29 2.76
CA ALA A 57 3.78 -3.26 3.94
C ALA A 57 4.52 -2.78 5.21
N ARG A 58 5.78 -3.21 5.39
CA ARG A 58 6.62 -2.72 6.48
C ARG A 58 6.88 -1.21 6.38
N GLY A 59 7.28 -0.71 5.21
CA GLY A 59 7.51 0.71 5.00
C GLY A 59 6.27 1.55 5.27
N HIS A 60 5.10 1.06 4.85
CA HIS A 60 3.80 1.69 5.08
C HIS A 60 3.41 1.65 6.57
N LEU A 61 3.61 0.52 7.26
CA LEU A 61 3.39 0.42 8.70
C LEU A 61 4.22 1.46 9.47
N GLU A 62 5.51 1.60 9.14
CA GLU A 62 6.39 2.56 9.81
C GLU A 62 5.85 3.99 9.68
N VAL A 63 5.57 4.45 8.45
CA VAL A 63 5.14 5.85 8.25
C VAL A 63 3.70 6.11 8.71
N LEU A 64 2.78 5.15 8.57
CA LEU A 64 1.39 5.34 9.00
C LEU A 64 1.27 5.33 10.52
N ALA A 65 2.04 4.49 11.23
CA ALA A 65 2.08 4.49 12.69
C ALA A 65 2.69 5.78 13.26
N ASP A 66 3.61 6.42 12.53
CA ASP A 66 4.21 7.70 12.94
C ASP A 66 3.28 8.90 12.70
N LEU A 67 2.35 8.81 11.73
CA LEU A 67 1.51 9.94 11.31
C LEU A 67 0.07 9.92 11.84
N PHE A 68 -0.42 8.76 12.25
CA PHE A 68 -1.82 8.58 12.65
C PHE A 68 -1.93 7.90 14.01
N PRO A 69 -3.01 8.15 14.77
CA PRO A 69 -3.27 7.53 16.07
C PRO A 69 -3.77 6.07 15.93
N LEU A 70 -3.03 5.26 15.16
CA LEU A 70 -3.35 3.86 14.95
C LEU A 70 -3.35 3.11 16.28
N GLN A 71 -4.30 2.21 16.46
CA GLN A 71 -4.41 1.34 17.62
C GLN A 71 -4.25 -0.13 17.24
N GLU A 72 -4.66 -0.49 16.03
CA GLU A 72 -4.68 -1.86 15.55
C GLU A 72 -4.19 -1.98 14.11
N ILE A 73 -3.46 -3.05 13.83
CA ILE A 73 -3.21 -3.51 12.47
C ILE A 73 -3.86 -4.87 12.24
N ARG A 74 -4.31 -5.11 11.01
CA ARG A 74 -4.75 -6.41 10.53
C ARG A 74 -3.92 -6.83 9.34
N ALA A 75 -3.36 -8.03 9.39
CA ALA A 75 -2.44 -8.49 8.36
C ALA A 75 -2.99 -9.74 7.68
N PHE A 76 -3.12 -9.71 6.35
CA PHE A 76 -3.43 -10.88 5.54
C PHE A 76 -2.38 -11.03 4.43
N ALA A 77 -1.79 -12.23 4.35
CA ALA A 77 -0.89 -12.60 3.27
C ALA A 77 -0.90 -14.12 3.09
N ARG A 78 -0.55 -14.58 1.87
CA ARG A 78 -0.36 -16.01 1.57
C ARG A 78 0.69 -16.67 2.48
N SER A 79 1.77 -15.95 2.78
CA SER A 79 2.82 -16.44 3.66
C SER A 79 2.49 -16.12 5.12
N LYS A 80 2.29 -17.17 5.92
CA LYS A 80 2.13 -17.06 7.38
C LYS A 80 3.33 -16.35 8.02
N GLY A 81 4.54 -16.67 7.58
CA GLY A 81 5.77 -16.08 8.13
C GLY A 81 5.87 -14.57 7.92
N SER A 82 5.50 -14.06 6.73
CA SER A 82 5.52 -12.60 6.49
C SER A 82 4.39 -11.88 7.21
N ARG A 83 3.20 -12.50 7.30
CA ARG A 83 2.06 -12.00 8.10
C ARG A 83 2.46 -11.82 9.57
N GLU A 84 3.04 -12.85 10.17
CA GLU A 84 3.48 -12.83 11.57
C GLU A 84 4.66 -11.86 11.80
N ALA A 85 5.59 -11.77 10.86
CA ALA A 85 6.70 -10.81 10.96
C ALA A 85 6.20 -9.35 10.98
N LEU A 86 5.22 -9.01 10.14
CA LEU A 86 4.61 -7.68 10.16
C LEU A 86 3.86 -7.42 11.47
N CYS A 87 3.13 -8.42 11.99
CA CYS A 87 2.45 -8.32 13.29
C CYS A 87 3.44 -8.02 14.42
N ARG A 88 4.55 -8.77 14.50
CA ARG A 88 5.60 -8.52 15.50
C ARG A 88 6.17 -7.10 15.43
N ILE A 89 6.40 -6.58 14.22
CA ILE A 89 6.89 -5.20 14.05
C ILE A 89 5.86 -4.20 14.59
N ALA A 90 4.58 -4.41 14.34
CA ALA A 90 3.52 -3.54 14.86
C ALA A 90 3.43 -3.59 16.39
N GLU A 91 3.55 -4.77 16.98
CA GLU A 91 3.59 -4.95 18.44
C GLU A 91 4.77 -4.21 19.08
N THR A 92 5.96 -4.20 18.45
CA THR A 92 7.10 -3.39 18.95
C THR A 92 6.84 -1.88 18.94
N ARG A 93 5.83 -1.43 18.20
CA ARG A 93 5.37 -0.04 18.14
C ARG A 93 4.15 0.22 19.03
N GLY A 94 3.75 -0.74 19.87
CA GLY A 94 2.62 -0.61 20.79
C GLY A 94 1.25 -0.78 20.12
N LEU A 95 1.19 -1.25 18.88
CA LEU A 95 -0.06 -1.50 18.17
C LEU A 95 -0.56 -2.91 18.46
N ARG A 96 -1.88 -3.07 18.61
CA ARG A 96 -2.49 -4.39 18.57
C ARG A 96 -2.32 -4.97 17.15
N ALA A 97 -1.86 -6.22 17.04
CA ALA A 97 -1.71 -6.87 15.75
C ALA A 97 -2.61 -8.10 15.63
N VAL A 98 -3.38 -8.16 14.54
CA VAL A 98 -4.29 -9.27 14.25
C VAL A 98 -3.88 -9.96 12.94
N PRO A 99 -3.21 -11.13 13.01
CA PRO A 99 -3.01 -11.96 11.82
C PRO A 99 -4.36 -12.52 11.36
N SER A 100 -4.89 -12.01 10.26
CA SER A 100 -6.22 -12.38 9.75
C SER A 100 -6.15 -13.59 8.84
N ASP A 101 -7.12 -14.49 8.94
CA ASP A 101 -7.19 -15.73 8.15
C ASP A 101 -7.82 -15.53 6.77
N THR A 102 -8.59 -14.46 6.59
CA THR A 102 -9.13 -14.06 5.29
C THR A 102 -8.85 -12.60 5.01
N ALA A 103 -8.78 -12.24 3.73
CA ALA A 103 -8.64 -10.86 3.32
C ALA A 103 -9.84 -10.01 3.78
N LYS A 104 -11.05 -10.56 3.70
CA LYS A 104 -12.29 -9.95 4.18
C LYS A 104 -12.22 -9.55 5.66
N ALA A 105 -11.81 -10.48 6.53
CA ALA A 105 -11.68 -10.21 7.97
C ALA A 105 -10.61 -9.16 8.32
N ALA A 106 -9.63 -8.95 7.42
CA ALA A 106 -8.65 -7.88 7.55
C ALA A 106 -9.24 -6.53 7.15
N VAL A 107 -9.93 -6.45 6.01
CA VAL A 107 -10.37 -5.16 5.42
C VAL A 107 -11.67 -4.60 6.00
N GLU A 108 -12.63 -5.44 6.39
CA GLU A 108 -13.95 -4.98 6.86
C GLU A 108 -13.89 -3.93 8.00
N PRO A 109 -13.06 -4.09 9.05
CA PRO A 109 -12.99 -3.11 10.14
C PRO A 109 -12.03 -1.94 9.85
N ALA A 110 -11.27 -1.96 8.75
CA ALA A 110 -10.14 -1.06 8.53
C ALA A 110 -10.58 0.35 8.11
N ASP A 111 -9.93 1.37 8.69
CA ASP A 111 -10.01 2.77 8.25
C ASP A 111 -9.07 3.05 7.07
N ILE A 112 -7.93 2.37 7.06
CA ILE A 112 -6.95 2.41 5.97
C ILE A 112 -6.71 0.99 5.46
N VAL A 113 -6.70 0.81 4.14
CA VAL A 113 -6.30 -0.45 3.50
C VAL A 113 -5.04 -0.22 2.67
N VAL A 114 -4.02 -1.03 2.89
CA VAL A 114 -2.75 -1.01 2.15
C VAL A 114 -2.64 -2.30 1.35
N THR A 115 -2.68 -2.23 0.03
CA THR A 115 -2.46 -3.40 -0.84
C THR A 115 -1.08 -3.35 -1.48
N THR A 116 -0.30 -4.40 -1.23
CA THR A 116 1.11 -4.56 -1.62
C THR A 116 1.39 -5.99 -2.12
N VAL A 117 0.44 -6.57 -2.83
CA VAL A 117 0.55 -7.93 -3.36
C VAL A 117 1.57 -7.97 -4.51
N THR A 118 2.35 -9.04 -4.58
CA THR A 118 3.33 -9.21 -5.66
C THR A 118 2.63 -9.27 -7.01
N LEU A 119 3.08 -8.44 -7.95
CA LEU A 119 2.59 -8.47 -9.33
C LEU A 119 2.91 -9.81 -9.98
N ILE A 120 1.89 -10.44 -10.56
CA ILE A 120 1.98 -11.70 -11.29
C ILE A 120 1.21 -11.58 -12.62
N PRO A 121 1.62 -12.29 -13.69
CA PRO A 121 1.03 -12.12 -15.02
C PRO A 121 -0.48 -12.40 -15.09
N GLU A 122 -0.94 -13.42 -14.34
CA GLU A 122 -2.34 -13.87 -14.33
C GLU A 122 -2.85 -13.95 -12.89
N PRO A 123 -3.19 -12.81 -12.29
CA PRO A 123 -3.73 -12.78 -10.94
C PRO A 123 -5.22 -13.12 -10.98
N VAL A 124 -5.67 -13.87 -9.99
CA VAL A 124 -7.09 -13.97 -9.66
C VAL A 124 -7.36 -12.95 -8.57
N PRO A 125 -8.13 -11.86 -8.83
CA PRO A 125 -8.48 -10.90 -7.82
C PRO A 125 -9.34 -11.55 -6.73
N PHE A 126 -9.16 -11.13 -5.49
CA PHE A 126 -9.78 -11.75 -4.31
C PHE A 126 -10.24 -10.72 -3.27
N LEU A 127 -10.03 -9.43 -3.49
CA LEU A 127 -10.56 -8.34 -2.68
C LEU A 127 -11.81 -7.78 -3.35
N ASP A 128 -12.87 -7.69 -2.56
CA ASP A 128 -14.13 -7.09 -2.96
C ASP A 128 -14.28 -5.73 -2.27
N ALA A 129 -14.37 -4.66 -3.04
CA ALA A 129 -14.53 -3.32 -2.49
C ALA A 129 -15.84 -3.14 -1.71
N ARG A 130 -16.84 -4.00 -1.90
CA ARG A 130 -18.10 -3.98 -1.12
C ARG A 130 -17.92 -4.36 0.34
N TRP A 131 -16.77 -4.92 0.73
CA TRP A 131 -16.44 -5.20 2.13
C TRP A 131 -15.98 -3.95 2.89
N LEU A 132 -15.66 -2.88 2.18
CA LEU A 132 -15.12 -1.67 2.77
C LEU A 132 -16.21 -0.88 3.50
N LYS A 133 -15.85 -0.34 4.67
CA LYS A 133 -16.70 0.61 5.38
C LYS A 133 -16.65 1.99 4.73
N ALA A 134 -17.71 2.77 4.93
CA ALA A 134 -17.79 4.14 4.44
C ALA A 134 -16.66 5.03 5.00
N GLY A 135 -16.04 5.82 4.12
CA GLY A 135 -14.92 6.71 4.46
C GLY A 135 -13.58 6.00 4.64
N VAL A 136 -13.43 4.76 4.17
CA VAL A 136 -12.12 4.10 4.11
C VAL A 136 -11.19 4.84 3.15
N PHE A 137 -9.89 4.82 3.44
CA PHE A 137 -8.85 5.18 2.47
C PHE A 137 -8.06 3.94 2.06
N ALA A 138 -7.95 3.68 0.76
CA ALA A 138 -7.14 2.59 0.23
C ALA A 138 -5.93 3.12 -0.54
N THR A 139 -4.74 2.58 -0.27
CA THR A 139 -3.56 2.76 -1.13
C THR A 139 -3.23 1.45 -1.84
N MET A 140 -3.09 1.55 -3.16
CA MET A 140 -3.01 0.41 -4.08
C MET A 140 -1.68 0.40 -4.83
N THR A 141 -0.58 0.14 -4.11
CA THR A 141 0.78 0.13 -4.68
C THR A 141 1.05 -1.07 -5.59
N ASP A 142 0.10 -1.98 -5.66
CA ASP A 142 0.09 -3.17 -6.49
C ASP A 142 -0.82 -3.01 -7.72
N LEU A 143 -1.04 -1.78 -8.20
CA LEU A 143 -1.81 -1.49 -9.42
C LEU A 143 -3.25 -2.05 -9.37
N ALA A 144 -3.84 -2.02 -8.16
CA ALA A 144 -5.13 -2.59 -7.84
C ALA A 144 -5.29 -4.08 -8.21
N LEU A 145 -4.20 -4.82 -8.43
CA LEU A 145 -4.21 -6.22 -8.84
C LEU A 145 -5.11 -7.16 -8.03
N PRO A 146 -5.17 -7.05 -6.67
CA PRO A 146 -5.99 -7.97 -5.90
C PRO A 146 -7.48 -7.62 -5.90
N TRP A 147 -7.90 -6.47 -6.45
CA TRP A 147 -9.27 -5.99 -6.41
C TRP A 147 -10.13 -6.50 -7.56
N LEU A 148 -11.35 -6.93 -7.25
CA LEU A 148 -12.36 -7.29 -8.24
C LEU A 148 -12.74 -6.05 -9.07
N PRO A 149 -12.45 -6.03 -10.38
CA PRO A 149 -12.66 -4.84 -11.23
C PRO A 149 -14.11 -4.31 -11.18
N GLU A 150 -15.09 -5.20 -11.15
CA GLU A 150 -16.52 -4.88 -11.10
C GLU A 150 -16.95 -4.20 -9.80
N THR A 151 -16.11 -4.22 -8.77
CA THR A 151 -16.38 -3.60 -7.46
C THR A 151 -15.68 -2.26 -7.29
N MET A 152 -14.77 -1.88 -8.19
CA MET A 152 -13.99 -0.64 -8.07
C MET A 152 -14.84 0.63 -8.10
N ALA A 153 -16.05 0.58 -8.67
CA ALA A 153 -17.02 1.67 -8.65
C ALA A 153 -17.55 2.02 -7.24
N ILE A 154 -17.25 1.22 -6.22
CA ILE A 154 -17.54 1.52 -4.81
C ILE A 154 -16.66 2.68 -4.29
N PHE A 155 -15.47 2.89 -4.86
CA PHE A 155 -14.65 4.03 -4.47
C PHE A 155 -15.25 5.32 -5.02
N ASP A 156 -15.65 6.23 -4.13
CA ASP A 156 -16.19 7.55 -4.50
C ASP A 156 -15.19 8.36 -5.35
N ARG A 157 -13.89 8.16 -5.09
CA ARG A 157 -12.79 8.77 -5.84
C ARG A 157 -11.60 7.84 -5.95
N ILE A 158 -10.97 7.85 -7.12
CA ILE A 158 -9.68 7.22 -7.39
C ILE A 158 -8.71 8.32 -7.81
N VAL A 159 -7.55 8.39 -7.17
CA VAL A 159 -6.52 9.41 -7.43
C VAL A 159 -5.26 8.70 -7.90
N ILE A 160 -4.72 9.16 -9.03
CA ILE A 160 -3.49 8.63 -9.64
C ILE A 160 -2.39 9.67 -9.53
N ASP A 161 -1.15 9.23 -9.33
CA ASP A 161 0.02 10.09 -9.19
C ASP A 161 0.47 10.71 -10.53
N ASP A 162 0.32 9.99 -11.64
CA ASP A 162 0.59 10.50 -12.99
C ASP A 162 -0.44 10.00 -14.02
N LEU A 163 -1.30 10.92 -14.50
CA LEU A 163 -2.36 10.61 -15.48
C LEU A 163 -1.81 10.27 -16.88
N VAL A 164 -0.64 10.80 -17.25
CA VAL A 164 -0.02 10.53 -18.55
C VAL A 164 0.54 9.11 -18.56
N GLN A 165 1.23 8.73 -17.47
CA GLN A 165 1.72 7.36 -17.30
C GLN A 165 0.58 6.35 -17.28
N GLU A 166 -0.48 6.66 -16.52
CA GLU A 166 -1.67 5.81 -16.40
C GLU A 166 -2.33 5.54 -17.75
N ALA A 167 -2.53 6.56 -18.57
CA ALA A 167 -3.13 6.43 -19.90
C ALA A 167 -2.31 5.53 -20.86
N GLN A 168 -1.03 5.32 -20.57
CA GLN A 168 -0.13 4.45 -21.36
C GLN A 168 -0.06 3.01 -20.82
N MET A 169 -0.66 2.73 -19.66
CA MET A 169 -0.66 1.38 -19.10
C MET A 169 -1.50 0.41 -19.94
N SER A 170 -1.09 -0.86 -19.97
CA SER A 170 -1.84 -1.91 -20.67
C SER A 170 -3.22 -2.18 -20.06
N LYS A 171 -3.42 -1.81 -18.80
CA LYS A 171 -4.68 -1.91 -18.04
C LYS A 171 -4.80 -0.69 -17.12
N PRO A 172 -5.29 0.45 -17.62
CA PRO A 172 -5.50 1.64 -16.79
C PRO A 172 -6.64 1.39 -15.78
N MET A 173 -6.45 1.85 -14.55
CA MET A 173 -7.43 1.86 -13.45
C MET A 173 -8.45 2.98 -13.61
N VAL A 174 -8.05 4.13 -14.16
CA VAL A 174 -8.97 5.25 -14.48
C VAL A 174 -8.92 5.57 -15.96
N ARG A 175 -10.06 5.97 -16.51
CA ARG A 175 -10.08 6.53 -17.87
C ARG A 175 -9.66 7.99 -17.78
N PRO A 176 -8.76 8.49 -18.64
CA PRO A 176 -8.53 9.93 -18.74
C PRO A 176 -9.86 10.59 -19.15
N GLU A 177 -10.33 11.52 -18.32
CA GLU A 177 -11.44 12.42 -18.64
C GLU A 177 -11.05 13.43 -19.73
#